data_AF-X1AQD5-F1
#
_entry.id   AF-X1AQD5-F1
#
_cell.length_a   1.000
_cell.length_b   1.000
_cell.length_c   1.000
_cell.angle_alpha   90.00
_cell.angle_beta   90.00
_cell.angle_gamma   90.00
#
_symmetry.space_group_name_H-M   'P 1'
#
loop_
_entity.id
_entity.type
_entity.pdbx_description
1 polymer ?
#
loop_
_entity_poly.entity_id
_entity_poly.type
_entity_poly.pdbx_seq_one_letter_code
_entity_poly.pdbx_strand_id
1 'polypeptide(L)' 'MGTPDLRILTPIPGKAALGLEVPNKVKEIVTLGDILLSPDINPNRGILTVPIGKDLNGDPVFIDIVEMPHL' A
#
# COMPACT_ATOMS: atom_id res chain seq x y z
N MET A 1 14.17 5.18 24.36
CA MET A 1 14.28 5.09 22.89
C MET A 1 13.78 3.72 22.51
N GLY A 2 12.53 3.62 22.04
CA GLY A 2 11.86 2.34 21.81
C GLY A 2 12.47 1.58 20.64
N THR A 3 12.43 0.25 20.72
CA THR A 3 12.79 -0.63 19.61
C THR A 3 11.87 -0.36 18.42
N PRO A 4 12.38 -0.27 17.18
CA PRO A 4 11.52 -0.18 16.00
C PRO A 4 10.62 -1.42 15.93
N ASP A 5 9.31 -1.22 15.76
CA ASP A 5 8.34 -2.30 15.64
C ASP A 5 8.61 -3.09 14.35
N LEU A 6 9.21 -4.28 14.50
CA LEU A 6 9.47 -5.21 13.41
C LEU A 6 8.22 -6.07 13.17
N ARG A 7 7.75 -6.16 11.92
CA ARG A 7 6.63 -7.05 11.56
C ARG A 7 7.14 -8.30 10.87
N ILE A 8 6.79 -9.46 11.43
CA ILE A 8 7.06 -10.77 10.84
C ILE A 8 5.87 -11.17 9.97
N LEU A 9 6.13 -11.49 8.70
CA LEU A 9 5.13 -11.95 7.74
C LEU A 9 5.13 -13.49 7.67
N THR A 10 4.05 -14.05 7.17
CA THR A 10 3.96 -15.49 6.86
C THR A 10 5.04 -15.91 5.86
N PRO A 11 5.41 -17.19 5.79
CA PRO A 11 6.37 -17.69 4.81
C PRO A 11 6.01 -17.22 3.40
N ILE A 12 7.00 -16.73 2.64
CA ILE A 12 6.76 -16.21 1.30
C ILE A 12 6.34 -17.38 0.40
N PRO A 13 5.16 -17.31 -0.26
CA PRO A 13 4.70 -18.40 -1.12
C PRO A 13 5.76 -18.78 -2.16
N GLY A 14 6.12 -20.07 -2.20
CA GLY A 14 7.09 -20.61 -3.15
C GLY A 14 8.57 -20.32 -2.84
N LYS A 15 8.91 -19.73 -1.69
CA LYS A 15 10.30 -19.51 -1.25
C LYS A 15 10.50 -20.01 0.19
N ALA A 16 11.64 -20.65 0.46
CA ALA A 16 12.06 -20.99 1.82
C ALA A 16 12.59 -19.75 2.57
N ALA A 17 11.76 -18.71 2.66
CA ALA A 17 12.10 -17.41 3.21
C ALA A 17 10.96 -16.86 4.08
N LEU A 18 11.33 -16.13 5.12
CA LEU A 18 10.42 -15.40 6.00
C LEU A 18 10.45 -13.92 5.60
N GLY A 19 9.27 -13.31 5.45
CA GLY A 19 9.19 -11.86 5.22
C GLY A 19 9.37 -11.10 6.54
N LEU A 20 10.23 -10.08 6.54
CA LEU A 20 10.42 -9.16 7.66
C LEU A 20 10.25 -7.73 7.14
N GLU A 21 9.29 -6.99 7.68
CA GLU A 21 9.08 -5.58 7.36
C GLU A 21 9.71 -4.72 8.45
N VAL A 22 10.70 -3.92 8.06
CA VAL A 22 11.43 -3.01 8.95
C VAL A 22 10.97 -1.59 8.65
N PRO A 23 10.50 -0.82 9.65
CA PRO A 23 10.14 0.57 9.44
C PRO A 23 11.32 1.38 8.90
N ASN A 24 11.04 2.22 7.91
CA ASN A 24 12.04 3.17 7.39
C ASN A 24 12.51 4.12 8.50
N LYS A 25 13.83 4.40 8.52
CA LYS A 25 14.42 5.37 9.47
C LYS A 25 13.81 6.76 9.33
N VAL A 26 13.49 7.15 8.10
CA VAL A 26 12.78 8.38 7.76
C VAL A 26 11.48 7.96 7.08
N LYS A 27 10.35 8.32 7.67
CA LYS A 27 9.03 8.03 7.10
C LYS A 27 8.68 9.11 6.08
N GLU A 28 8.26 8.69 4.89
CA GLU A 28 7.70 9.58 3.89
C GLU A 28 6.21 9.81 4.19
N ILE A 29 5.75 11.05 4.03
CA ILE A 29 4.32 11.36 4.13
C ILE A 29 3.70 11.09 2.76
N VAL A 30 2.70 10.22 2.73
CA VAL A 30 1.89 9.99 1.52
C VAL A 30 0.69 10.93 1.58
N THR A 31 0.62 11.84 0.61
CA THR A 31 -0.51 12.77 0.45
C THR A 31 -1.50 12.23 -0.58
N LEU A 32 -2.73 12.76 -0.53
CA LEU A 32 -3.74 12.43 -1.54
C LEU A 32 -3.29 12.83 -2.96
N GLY A 33 -2.55 13.94 -3.08
CA GLY A 33 -1.99 14.40 -4.36
C GLY A 33 -1.01 13.41 -4.98
N ASP A 34 -0.17 12.77 -4.16
CA ASP A 34 0.80 11.77 -4.62
C ASP A 34 0.12 10.56 -5.29
N ILE A 35 -1.12 10.28 -4.90
CA ILE A 35 -1.91 9.16 -5.41
C ILE A 35 -2.72 9.60 -6.63
N LEU A 36 -3.44 10.73 -6.55
CA LEU A 36 -4.34 11.23 -7.59
C LEU A 36 -3.63 11.87 -8.78
N LEU A 37 -2.37 12.27 -8.63
CA LEU A 37 -1.55 12.82 -9.72
C LEU A 37 -0.51 11.82 -10.23
N SER A 38 -0.56 10.57 -9.76
CA SER A 38 0.37 9.54 -10.23
C SER A 38 0.16 9.26 -11.73
N PRO A 39 1.23 9.10 -12.52
CA PRO A 39 1.11 8.74 -13.93
C PRO A 39 0.52 7.33 -14.14
N ASP A 40 0.64 6.45 -13.15
CA ASP A 40 0.15 5.07 -13.19
C ASP A 40 -1.35 4.94 -12.89
N ILE A 41 -2.09 6.04 -13.06
CA ILE A 41 -3.53 6.04 -12.86
C ILE A 41 -4.22 5.31 -14.01
N ASN A 42 -4.91 4.21 -13.67
CA ASN A 42 -5.81 3.55 -14.60
C ASN A 42 -6.95 4.52 -14.99
N PRO A 43 -7.10 4.89 -16.28
CA PRO A 43 -8.14 5.81 -16.72
C PRO A 43 -9.56 5.19 -16.70
N ASN A 44 -9.68 3.86 -16.65
CA ASN A 44 -10.95 3.14 -16.68
C ASN A 44 -11.43 2.73 -15.27
N ARG A 45 -11.25 3.61 -14.29
CA ARG A 45 -11.68 3.34 -12.91
C ARG A 45 -13.20 3.39 -12.78
N GLY A 46 -13.72 2.54 -11.89
CA GLY A 46 -15.12 2.60 -11.48
C GLY A 46 -15.45 3.95 -10.85
N ILE A 47 -16.72 4.36 -10.96
CA ILE A 47 -17.21 5.64 -10.43
C ILE A 47 -16.96 5.76 -8.91
N LEU A 48 -16.95 4.62 -8.21
CA LEU A 48 -16.73 4.54 -6.77
C LEU A 48 -15.33 4.04 -6.40
N THR A 49 -14.34 4.21 -7.29
CA THR A 49 -12.94 3.95 -6.96
C THR A 49 -12.40 5.00 -6.00
N VAL A 50 -11.80 4.56 -4.90
CA VAL A 50 -11.26 5.41 -3.83
C VAL A 50 -9.75 5.19 -3.68
N PRO A 51 -8.95 6.27 -3.60
CA PRO A 51 -7.53 6.18 -3.27
C PRO A 51 -7.32 5.82 -1.79
N ILE A 52 -6.41 4.88 -1.51
CA ILE A 52 -6.11 4.44 -0.14
C ILE A 52 -4.72 4.89 0.31
N GLY A 53 -3.71 4.71 -0.53
CA GLY A 53 -2.32 4.94 -0.14
C GLY A 53 -1.33 4.55 -1.21
N LYS A 54 -0.11 4.24 -0.77
CA LYS A 54 0.94 3.60 -1.56
C LYS A 54 1.27 2.22 -0.96
N ASP A 55 1.68 1.28 -1.79
CA ASP A 55 2.18 -0.01 -1.33
C ASP A 55 3.65 0.09 -0.84
N LEU A 56 4.27 -1.05 -0.55
CA LEU A 56 5.66 -1.13 -0.10
C LEU A 56 6.68 -0.67 -1.14
N ASN A 57 6.33 -0.68 -2.42
CA ASN A 57 7.16 -0.20 -3.52
C ASN A 57 6.92 1.28 -3.83
N GLY A 58 5.90 1.89 -3.22
CA GLY A 58 5.51 3.27 -3.48
C GLY A 58 4.44 3.41 -4.56
N ASP A 59 3.90 2.30 -5.08
CA ASP A 59 2.91 2.29 -6.13
C ASP A 59 1.53 2.68 -5.56
N PRO A 60 0.76 3.51 -6.26
CA PRO A 60 -0.50 4.02 -5.73
C PRO A 60 -1.57 2.92 -5.70
N VAL A 61 -2.23 2.77 -4.54
CA VAL A 61 -3.24 1.73 -4.29
C VAL A 61 -4.63 2.35 -4.26
N PHE A 62 -5.53 1.72 -5.01
CA PHE A 62 -6.94 2.08 -5.12
C PHE A 62 -7.81 0.87 -4.79
N ILE A 63 -9.00 1.13 -4.26
CA ILE A 63 -10.04 0.10 -4.07
C ILE A 63 -11.31 0.55 -4.79
N ASP A 64 -12.14 -0.39 -5.22
CA ASP A 64 -13.49 -0.09 -5.71
C ASP A 64 -14.52 -0.50 -4.66
N ILE A 65 -15.33 0.47 -4.22
CA ILE A 65 -16.42 0.21 -3.27
C ILE A 65 -17.47 -0.72 -3.89
N VAL A 66 -17.61 -0.79 -5.22
CA VAL A 66 -18.53 -1.73 -5.87
C VAL A 66 -18.13 -3.19 -5.59
N GLU A 67 -16.83 -3.49 -5.61
CA GLU A 67 -16.30 -4.83 -5.33
C GLU A 67 -16.30 -5.14 -3.82
N MET A 68 -16.23 -4.10 -3.00
CA MET A 68 -16.25 -4.15 -1.54
C MET A 68 -17.44 -3.33 -1.02
N PRO A 69 -18.69 -3.83 -1.17
CA PRO A 69 -19.91 -3.05 -1.02
C PRO A 69 -20.07 -2.41 0.36
N HIS A 70 -19.36 -2.96 1.35
CA HIS A 70 -19.19 -2.42 2.69
C HIS A 70 -17.73 -2.59 3.11
N LEU A 71 -17.22 -1.65 3.90
CA LEU A 71 -15.87 -1.64 4.44
C LEU A 71 -15.92 -1.52 5.97
#